data_AF-A0A522T2Q7-F1
#
_entry.id   AF-A0A522T2Q7-F1
#
_cell.length_a   1.000
_cell.length_b   1.000
_cell.length_c   1.000
_cell.angle_alpha   90.00
_cell.angle_beta   90.00
_cell.angle_gamma   90.00
#
_symmetry.space_group_name_H-M   'P 1'
#
loop_
_entity.id
_entity.type
_entity.pdbx_description
1 polymer ?
#
loop_
_entity_poly.entity_id
_entity_poly.type
_entity_poly.pdbx_seq_one_letter_code
_entity_poly.pdbx_strand_id
1 'polypeptide(L)'
;MLKDAHLVDEQLENRSKPGRPRLQYTLNSQILGAWGTEGPYQTVAVLMAEIMKSKRSAREVGRDAGKKRIRETKDHEQDVLSILNESLNAEGFRPRAVQTDNGWDFVLENCPYVEVASVDPDTVCQIHLGLLEGLVEKLDPKVELDLTVRDPKRAGCRVKLRPLAGTLRSF
;
A
#
# COMPACT_ATOMS: atom_id res chain seq x y z
N MET A 1 -17.07 -2.23 23.52
CA MET A 1 -16.58 -3.62 23.33
C MET A 1 -16.07 -3.79 21.90
N LEU A 2 -14.87 -4.37 21.71
CA LEU A 2 -14.10 -4.56 20.47
C LEU A 2 -13.91 -3.33 19.54
N LYS A 3 -15.00 -2.71 19.04
CA LYS A 3 -14.96 -1.49 18.22
C LYS A 3 -14.36 -0.31 18.99
N ASP A 4 -14.82 -0.08 20.22
CA ASP A 4 -14.28 0.98 21.09
C ASP A 4 -12.82 0.73 21.50
N ALA A 5 -12.35 -0.52 21.36
CA ALA A 5 -10.97 -0.92 21.62
C ALA A 5 -10.12 -0.91 20.33
N HIS A 6 -10.66 -0.43 19.20
CA HIS A 6 -10.01 -0.41 17.89
C HIS A 6 -9.53 -1.80 17.40
N LEU A 7 -10.23 -2.86 17.80
CA LEU A 7 -9.92 -4.23 17.38
C LEU A 7 -10.70 -4.65 16.13
N VAL A 8 -11.83 -4.00 15.87
CA VAL A 8 -12.68 -4.28 14.70
C VAL A 8 -13.18 -2.99 14.08
N ASP A 9 -13.26 -2.97 12.75
CA ASP A 9 -13.94 -1.93 11.99
C ASP A 9 -15.37 -2.36 11.71
N GLU A 10 -16.31 -1.44 11.88
CA GLU A 10 -17.74 -1.66 11.61
C GLU A 10 -18.11 -0.91 10.32
N GLN A 11 -18.63 -1.63 9.35
CA GLN A 11 -19.14 -1.07 8.11
C GLN A 11 -20.57 -1.56 7.87
N LEU A 12 -21.42 -0.70 7.30
CA LEU A 12 -22.71 -1.15 6.77
C LEU A 12 -22.48 -1.86 5.44
N GLU A 13 -23.12 -3.00 5.27
CA GLU A 13 -23.13 -3.74 4.01
C GLU A 13 -23.53 -2.80 2.86
N ASN A 14 -22.65 -2.65 1.87
CA ASN A 14 -22.94 -1.85 0.69
C ASN A 14 -23.89 -2.65 -0.23
N ARG A 15 -25.13 -2.17 -0.36
CA ARG A 15 -26.24 -2.92 -0.94
C ARG A 15 -27.15 -2.01 -1.76
N SER A 16 -27.64 -2.52 -2.88
CA SER A 16 -28.53 -1.80 -3.81
C SER A 16 -30.02 -2.22 -3.76
N LYS A 17 -30.41 -3.14 -2.86
CA LYS A 17 -31.80 -3.67 -2.74
C LYS A 17 -32.55 -3.15 -1.50
N PRO A 18 -33.90 -3.20 -1.42
CA PRO A 18 -34.67 -2.67 -0.28
C PRO A 18 -34.74 -3.59 0.96
N GLY A 19 -34.39 -3.08 2.16
CA GLY A 19 -34.36 -3.81 3.44
C GLY A 19 -33.23 -3.33 4.36
N ARG A 20 -33.26 -3.70 5.66
CA ARG A 20 -32.24 -3.24 6.63
C ARG A 20 -30.85 -3.79 6.27
N PRO A 21 -29.82 -2.95 6.03
CA PRO A 21 -28.46 -3.41 5.74
C PRO A 21 -27.85 -4.14 6.95
N ARG A 22 -26.99 -5.12 6.69
CA ARG A 22 -26.26 -5.83 7.75
C ARG A 22 -25.08 -4.99 8.22
N LEU A 23 -24.66 -5.16 9.48
CA LEU A 23 -23.37 -4.69 9.97
C LEU A 23 -22.31 -5.75 9.64
N GLN A 24 -21.25 -5.33 8.95
CA GLN A 24 -20.06 -6.13 8.68
C GLN A 24 -18.97 -5.68 9.64
N TYR A 25 -18.34 -6.66 10.31
CA TYR A 25 -17.21 -6.42 11.18
C TYR A 25 -15.98 -7.07 10.57
N THR A 26 -14.93 -6.30 10.36
CA THR A 26 -13.61 -6.78 9.93
C THR A 26 -12.61 -6.55 11.04
N LEU A 27 -11.56 -7.37 11.13
CA LEU A 27 -10.44 -7.07 12.02
C LEU A 27 -9.85 -5.72 11.60
N ASN A 28 -9.58 -4.86 12.58
CA ASN A 28 -8.92 -3.61 12.31
C ASN A 28 -7.50 -3.91 11.79
N SER A 29 -7.11 -3.31 10.66
CA SER A 29 -5.81 -3.61 10.04
C SER A 29 -4.62 -3.26 10.95
N GLN A 30 -4.81 -2.40 11.95
CA GLN A 30 -3.78 -2.05 12.93
C GLN A 30 -3.45 -3.15 13.94
N ILE A 31 -4.30 -4.18 14.07
CA ILE A 31 -4.04 -5.34 14.93
C ILE A 31 -3.59 -6.57 14.13
N LEU A 32 -3.48 -6.48 12.81
CA LEU A 32 -2.90 -7.55 12.00
C LEU A 32 -1.46 -7.78 12.44
N GLY A 33 -1.09 -9.04 12.70
CA GLY A 33 0.20 -9.41 13.29
C GLY A 33 0.20 -9.52 14.82
N ALA A 34 -0.84 -9.03 15.50
CA ALA A 34 -1.08 -9.39 16.89
C ALA A 34 -1.77 -10.76 16.96
N TRP A 35 -1.45 -11.52 18.01
CA TRP A 35 -2.14 -12.77 18.36
C TRP A 35 -2.18 -13.85 17.25
N GLY A 36 -1.09 -14.02 16.50
CA GLY A 36 -0.93 -15.13 15.56
C GLY A 36 -1.66 -14.99 14.23
N THR A 37 -2.18 -13.80 13.91
CA THR A 37 -2.62 -13.44 12.55
C THR A 37 -1.42 -13.03 11.70
N GLU A 38 -1.44 -13.30 10.38
CA GLU A 38 -0.38 -12.82 9.49
C GLU A 38 -0.37 -11.28 9.51
N GLY A 39 0.75 -10.71 9.93
CA GLY A 39 0.90 -9.27 10.11
C GLY A 39 1.74 -8.61 9.02
N PRO A 40 1.72 -7.27 8.95
CA PRO A 40 2.56 -6.50 8.01
C PRO A 40 4.05 -6.87 8.15
N TYR A 41 4.49 -7.19 9.37
CA TYR A 41 5.86 -7.60 9.68
C TYR A 41 6.30 -8.92 9.02
N GLN A 42 5.39 -9.87 8.79
CA GLN A 42 5.73 -11.15 8.15
C GLN A 42 6.18 -10.92 6.71
N THR A 43 5.45 -10.10 5.95
CA THR A 43 5.80 -9.72 4.59
C THR A 43 7.19 -9.08 4.53
N VAL A 44 7.45 -8.10 5.40
CA VAL A 44 8.76 -7.43 5.44
C VAL A 44 9.87 -8.40 5.83
N ALA A 45 9.64 -9.31 6.78
CA ALA A 45 10.63 -10.31 7.16
C ALA A 45 11.01 -11.23 5.99
N VAL A 46 10.04 -11.67 5.19
CA VAL A 46 10.29 -12.49 3.98
C VAL A 46 11.11 -11.72 2.96
N LEU A 47 10.78 -10.44 2.71
CA LEU A 47 11.51 -9.60 1.75
C LEU A 47 12.94 -9.32 2.24
N MET A 48 13.13 -9.09 3.54
CA MET A 48 14.46 -8.94 4.16
C MET A 48 15.31 -10.21 3.99
N ALA A 49 14.73 -11.40 4.22
CA ALA A 49 15.44 -12.65 4.00
C ALA A 49 15.86 -12.82 2.52
N GLU A 50 15.00 -12.44 1.58
CA GLU A 50 15.32 -12.47 0.15
C GLU A 50 16.40 -11.46 -0.25
N ILE A 51 16.41 -10.26 0.34
CA ILE A 51 17.49 -9.27 0.18
C ILE A 51 18.81 -9.89 0.67
N MET A 52 18.83 -10.48 1.86
CA MET A 52 20.03 -11.10 2.44
C MET A 52 20.56 -12.25 1.59
N LYS A 53 19.66 -13.08 1.03
CA LYS A 53 19.98 -14.23 0.19
C LYS A 53 20.47 -13.83 -1.20
N SER A 54 19.76 -12.92 -1.87
CA SER A 54 20.03 -12.55 -3.26
C SER A 54 21.09 -11.46 -3.43
N LYS A 55 21.38 -10.70 -2.36
CA LYS A 55 22.27 -9.52 -2.38
C LYS A 55 21.83 -8.40 -3.32
N ARG A 56 20.59 -8.47 -3.82
CA ARG A 56 19.95 -7.40 -4.60
C ARG A 56 19.51 -6.28 -3.67
N SER A 57 19.31 -5.08 -4.22
CA SER A 57 18.84 -3.95 -3.42
C SER A 57 17.42 -4.18 -2.89
N ALA A 58 17.10 -3.51 -1.78
CA ALA A 58 15.76 -3.48 -1.21
C ALA A 58 14.66 -3.12 -2.22
N ARG A 59 14.94 -2.11 -3.05
CA ARG A 59 14.03 -1.65 -4.11
C ARG A 59 13.80 -2.71 -5.18
N GLU A 60 14.85 -3.40 -5.64
CA GLU A 60 14.72 -4.47 -6.64
C GLU A 60 13.90 -5.65 -6.13
N VAL A 61 14.17 -6.11 -4.90
CA VAL A 61 13.41 -7.21 -4.29
C VAL A 61 11.95 -6.81 -4.08
N GLY A 62 11.71 -5.59 -3.59
CA GLY A 62 10.36 -5.02 -3.48
C GLY A 62 9.65 -4.99 -4.83
N ARG A 63 10.32 -4.51 -5.89
CA ARG A 63 9.75 -4.41 -7.25
C ARG A 63 9.36 -5.76 -7.83
N ASP A 64 10.16 -6.79 -7.63
CA ASP A 64 9.81 -8.16 -8.03
C ASP A 64 8.60 -8.71 -7.25
N ALA A 65 8.51 -8.42 -5.95
CA ALA A 65 7.39 -8.82 -5.13
C ALA A 65 6.09 -8.08 -5.54
N GLY A 66 6.17 -6.78 -5.81
CA GLY A 66 5.04 -5.98 -6.29
C GLY A 66 4.46 -6.51 -7.60
N LYS A 67 5.32 -6.89 -8.55
CA LYS A 67 4.92 -7.51 -9.83
C LYS A 67 4.16 -8.82 -9.67
N LYS A 68 4.41 -9.56 -8.58
CA LYS A 68 3.76 -10.85 -8.30
C LYS A 68 2.37 -10.69 -7.69
N ARG A 69 2.12 -9.60 -6.94
CA ARG A 69 0.82 -9.35 -6.28
C ARG A 69 -0.36 -9.26 -7.25
N ILE A 70 -0.16 -8.67 -8.44
CA ILE A 70 -1.21 -8.59 -9.47
C ILE A 70 -1.65 -9.97 -10.00
N ARG A 71 -0.79 -11.00 -9.92
CA ARG A 71 -1.19 -12.35 -10.36
C ARG A 71 -2.24 -12.98 -9.44
N GLU A 72 -2.36 -12.48 -8.21
CA GLU A 72 -3.29 -13.00 -7.19
C GLU A 72 -4.64 -12.25 -7.24
N THR A 73 -4.65 -11.00 -7.71
CA THR A 73 -5.85 -10.15 -7.85
C THR A 73 -6.45 -10.29 -9.26
N LYS A 74 -7.46 -11.15 -9.42
CA LYS A 74 -8.10 -11.47 -10.71
C LYS A 74 -9.01 -10.38 -11.30
N ASP A 75 -9.25 -9.27 -10.61
CA ASP A 75 -10.10 -8.18 -11.10
C ASP A 75 -9.26 -7.10 -11.82
N HIS A 76 -9.09 -7.29 -13.13
CA HIS A 76 -8.37 -6.36 -14.01
C HIS A 76 -9.22 -5.15 -14.46
N GLU A 77 -10.41 -4.94 -13.90
CA GLU A 77 -11.29 -3.81 -14.25
C GLU A 77 -11.09 -2.57 -13.36
N GLN A 78 -10.34 -2.67 -12.26
CA GLN A 78 -10.10 -1.54 -11.35
C GLN A 78 -8.94 -0.66 -11.87
N ASP A 79 -9.13 0.67 -11.81
CA ASP A 79 -8.09 1.65 -12.11
C ASP A 79 -6.93 1.60 -11.10
N VAL A 80 -5.72 1.97 -11.54
CA VAL A 80 -4.47 1.92 -10.76
C VAL A 80 -4.61 2.65 -9.44
N LEU A 81 -5.35 3.76 -9.41
CA LEU A 81 -5.58 4.55 -8.21
C LEU A 81 -6.35 3.77 -7.15
N SER A 82 -7.37 3.00 -7.54
CA SER A 82 -8.17 2.18 -6.61
C SER A 82 -7.31 1.07 -6.03
N ILE A 83 -6.62 0.32 -6.88
CA ILE A 83 -5.78 -0.81 -6.45
C ILE A 83 -4.65 -0.34 -5.54
N LEU A 84 -4.01 0.79 -5.86
CA LEU A 84 -2.97 1.37 -5.01
C LEU A 84 -3.55 1.83 -3.67
N ASN A 85 -4.69 2.51 -3.68
CA ASN A 85 -5.36 2.96 -2.47
C ASN A 85 -5.75 1.78 -1.56
N GLU A 86 -6.32 0.72 -2.14
CA GLU A 86 -6.69 -0.50 -1.43
C GLU A 86 -5.45 -1.21 -0.85
N SER A 87 -4.39 -1.35 -1.66
CA SER A 87 -3.13 -1.99 -1.22
C SER A 87 -2.49 -1.23 -0.05
N LEU A 88 -2.44 0.10 -0.12
CA LEU A 88 -1.89 0.94 0.95
C LEU A 88 -2.76 0.90 2.23
N ASN A 89 -4.08 0.81 2.09
CA ASN A 89 -4.99 0.65 3.24
C ASN A 89 -4.85 -0.72 3.90
N ALA A 90 -4.75 -1.79 3.10
CA ALA A 90 -4.58 -3.15 3.58
C ALA A 90 -3.29 -3.31 4.40
N GLU A 91 -2.22 -2.63 3.98
CA GLU A 91 -0.93 -2.59 4.69
C GLU A 91 -0.94 -1.62 5.89
N GLY A 92 -2.01 -0.84 6.09
CA GLY A 92 -2.18 0.04 7.25
C GLY A 92 -1.55 1.44 7.11
N PHE A 93 -1.17 1.88 5.91
CA PHE A 93 -0.56 3.21 5.69
C PHE A 93 -1.55 4.39 5.79
N ARG A 94 -2.87 4.12 5.76
CA ARG A 94 -3.93 5.15 5.78
C ARG A 94 -3.67 6.25 4.73
N PRO A 95 -3.67 5.90 3.44
CA PRO A 95 -3.43 6.86 2.38
C PRO A 95 -4.58 7.88 2.28
N ARG A 96 -4.22 9.14 2.05
CA ARG A 96 -5.13 10.18 1.56
C ARG A 96 -4.71 10.61 0.16
N ALA A 97 -5.55 10.28 -0.81
CA ALA A 97 -5.35 10.68 -2.20
C ALA A 97 -5.65 12.17 -2.40
N VAL A 98 -4.78 12.86 -3.13
CA VAL A 98 -4.86 14.27 -3.47
C VAL A 98 -4.57 14.41 -4.96
N GLN A 99 -5.55 14.91 -5.71
CA GLN A 99 -5.34 15.23 -7.13
C GLN A 99 -4.43 16.46 -7.25
N THR A 100 -3.54 16.41 -8.23
CA THR A 100 -2.62 17.50 -8.59
C THR A 100 -2.73 17.80 -10.07
N ASP A 101 -2.19 18.93 -10.53
CA ASP A 101 -2.23 19.31 -11.94
C ASP A 101 -1.60 18.28 -12.88
N ASN A 102 -0.62 17.50 -12.37
CA ASN A 102 0.17 16.55 -13.15
C ASN A 102 0.01 15.09 -12.69
N GLY A 103 -1.07 14.73 -11.98
CA GLY A 103 -1.31 13.36 -11.52
C GLY A 103 -1.87 13.31 -10.10
N TRP A 104 -1.45 12.33 -9.31
CA TRP A 104 -1.98 12.09 -7.96
C TRP A 104 -0.88 11.98 -6.92
N ASP A 105 -1.14 12.51 -5.73
CA ASP A 105 -0.32 12.33 -4.55
C ASP A 105 -1.10 11.51 -3.52
N PHE A 106 -0.49 10.47 -2.96
CA PHE A 106 -0.99 9.76 -1.79
C PHE A 106 -0.15 10.16 -0.59
N VAL A 107 -0.76 10.90 0.34
CA VAL A 107 -0.15 11.25 1.62
C VAL A 107 -0.45 10.11 2.60
N LEU A 108 0.59 9.44 3.09
CA LEU A 108 0.46 8.32 4.02
C LEU A 108 0.36 8.85 5.44
N GLU A 109 -0.79 8.70 6.07
CA GLU A 109 -1.08 9.27 7.40
C GLU A 109 -0.61 8.37 8.55
N ASN A 110 -0.15 7.16 8.24
CA ASN A 110 0.42 6.23 9.20
C ASN A 110 1.65 5.51 8.64
N CYS A 111 2.63 5.23 9.49
CA CYS A 111 3.71 4.27 9.19
C CYS A 111 3.46 2.98 9.99
N PRO A 112 2.96 1.90 9.38
CA PRO A 112 2.70 0.63 10.04
C PRO A 112 3.98 -0.11 10.49
N TYR A 113 5.15 0.40 10.07
CA TYR A 113 6.47 -0.16 10.35
C TYR A 113 7.34 0.79 11.18
N VAL A 114 6.73 1.70 11.94
CA VAL A 114 7.44 2.80 12.63
C VAL A 114 8.60 2.31 13.49
N GLU A 115 8.46 1.16 14.16
CA GLU A 115 9.49 0.58 15.02
C GLU A 115 10.74 0.20 14.21
N VAL A 116 10.56 -0.51 13.09
CA VAL A 116 11.69 -0.99 12.26
C VAL A 116 12.23 0.13 11.37
N ALA A 117 11.35 0.94 10.80
CA ALA A 117 11.72 2.11 9.99
C ALA A 117 12.43 3.19 10.83
N SER A 118 12.23 3.23 12.15
CA SER A 118 13.02 4.11 13.03
C SER A 118 14.47 3.65 13.20
N VAL A 119 14.77 2.37 12.93
CA VAL A 119 16.13 1.81 13.01
C VAL A 119 16.84 1.94 11.66
N ASP A 120 16.17 1.53 10.59
CA ASP A 120 16.71 1.58 9.22
C ASP A 120 15.62 2.03 8.23
N PRO A 121 15.37 3.35 8.13
CA PRO A 121 14.36 3.88 7.22
C PRO A 121 14.73 3.63 5.76
N ASP A 122 16.01 3.65 5.41
CA ASP A 122 16.45 3.51 4.02
C ASP A 122 16.07 2.14 3.46
N THR A 123 16.40 1.06 4.17
CA THR A 123 16.03 -0.29 3.70
C THR A 123 14.52 -0.47 3.66
N VAL A 124 13.82 -0.14 4.76
CA VAL A 124 12.36 -0.36 4.87
C VAL A 124 11.60 0.46 3.84
N CYS A 125 11.91 1.75 3.69
CA CYS A 125 11.22 2.60 2.73
C CYS A 125 11.54 2.22 1.27
N GLN A 126 12.77 1.77 0.97
CA GLN A 126 13.11 1.29 -0.37
C GLN A 126 12.40 -0.03 -0.74
N ILE A 127 12.20 -0.94 0.23
CA ILE A 127 11.34 -2.13 0.02
C ILE A 127 9.95 -1.70 -0.43
N HIS A 128 9.32 -0.77 0.31
CA HIS A 128 7.97 -0.30 0.02
C HIS A 128 7.87 0.45 -1.30
N LEU A 129 8.84 1.31 -1.61
CA LEU A 129 8.92 1.98 -2.91
C LEU A 129 8.97 0.94 -4.03
N GLY A 130 9.86 -0.04 -3.93
CA GLY A 130 9.95 -1.14 -4.89
C GLY A 130 8.62 -1.87 -5.06
N LEU A 131 7.97 -2.25 -3.95
CA LEU A 131 6.66 -2.93 -3.98
C LEU A 131 5.62 -2.14 -4.79
N LEU A 132 5.53 -0.83 -4.57
CA LEU A 132 4.57 0.02 -5.27
C LEU A 132 4.95 0.21 -6.74
N GLU A 133 6.24 0.36 -7.07
CA GLU A 133 6.71 0.41 -8.45
C GLU A 133 6.36 -0.86 -9.22
N GLY A 134 6.63 -2.02 -8.63
CA GLY A 134 6.31 -3.30 -9.22
C GLY A 134 4.82 -3.52 -9.45
N LEU A 135 3.99 -3.00 -8.54
CA LEU A 135 2.54 -2.99 -8.64
C LEU A 135 2.09 -2.09 -9.80
N VAL A 136 2.50 -0.82 -9.80
CA VAL A 136 2.10 0.18 -10.81
C VAL A 136 2.55 -0.24 -12.21
N GLU A 137 3.79 -0.73 -12.37
CA GLU A 137 4.30 -1.21 -13.67
C GLU A 137 3.45 -2.32 -14.29
N LYS A 138 2.77 -3.12 -13.48
CA LYS A 138 1.89 -4.18 -13.96
C LYS A 138 0.48 -3.68 -14.28
N LEU A 139 0.03 -2.64 -13.61
CA LEU A 139 -1.30 -2.08 -13.79
C LEU A 139 -1.33 -1.06 -14.94
N ASP A 140 -0.44 -0.09 -14.90
CA ASP A 140 -0.30 0.92 -15.94
C ASP A 140 1.19 1.25 -16.18
N PRO A 141 1.79 0.72 -17.25
CA PRO A 141 3.18 0.98 -17.59
C PRO A 141 3.42 2.42 -18.07
N LYS A 142 2.37 3.27 -18.18
CA LYS A 142 2.47 4.69 -18.53
C LYS A 142 2.47 5.61 -17.32
N VAL A 143 2.50 5.07 -16.11
CA VAL A 143 2.59 5.84 -14.87
C VAL A 143 3.93 5.60 -14.19
N GLU A 144 4.61 6.68 -13.85
CA GLU A 144 5.78 6.69 -12.97
C GLU A 144 5.36 6.95 -11.52
N LEU A 145 6.09 6.31 -10.61
CA LEU A 145 5.92 6.45 -9.17
C LEU A 145 7.20 7.01 -8.53
N ASP A 146 7.04 7.95 -7.61
CA ASP A 146 8.10 8.45 -6.73
C ASP A 146 7.63 8.42 -5.26
N LEU A 147 8.56 8.28 -4.31
CA LEU A 147 8.29 8.31 -2.87
C LEU A 147 9.16 9.36 -2.18
N THR A 148 8.51 10.36 -1.61
CA THR A 148 9.15 11.28 -0.67
C THR A 148 8.99 10.75 0.76
N VAL A 149 10.11 10.31 1.35
CA VAL A 149 10.15 9.78 2.72
C VAL A 149 10.09 10.90 3.76
N ARG A 150 9.42 10.64 4.87
CA ARG A 150 9.36 11.49 6.08
C ARG A 150 9.75 10.67 7.30
N ASP A 151 9.96 11.34 8.42
CA ASP A 151 10.18 10.69 9.72
C ASP A 151 9.03 9.69 10.00
N PRO A 152 9.33 8.38 10.13
CA PRO A 152 8.33 7.35 10.39
C PRO A 152 7.45 7.64 11.61
N LYS A 153 7.99 8.30 12.64
CA LYS A 153 7.25 8.65 13.87
C LYS A 153 6.21 9.76 13.64
N ARG A 154 6.40 10.56 12.60
CA ARG A 154 5.48 11.66 12.23
C ARG A 154 4.58 11.30 11.06
N ALA A 155 4.86 10.20 10.37
CA ALA A 155 4.24 9.83 9.11
C ALA A 155 4.31 10.98 8.06
N GLY A 156 3.43 10.95 7.06
CA GLY A 156 3.36 11.96 6.00
C GLY A 156 4.26 11.69 4.80
N CYS A 157 4.76 10.46 4.65
CA CYS A 157 5.38 10.00 3.41
C CYS A 157 4.44 10.27 2.24
N ARG A 158 4.99 10.61 1.08
CA ARG A 158 4.20 10.98 -0.09
C ARG A 158 4.57 10.14 -1.28
N VAL A 159 3.63 9.32 -1.75
CA VAL A 159 3.74 8.60 -3.02
C VAL A 159 3.17 9.50 -4.10
N LYS A 160 3.94 9.77 -5.15
CA LYS A 160 3.53 10.58 -6.29
C LYS A 160 3.36 9.66 -7.48
N LEU A 161 2.18 9.68 -8.08
CA LEU A 161 1.93 9.08 -9.38
C LEU A 161 1.91 10.18 -10.43
N ARG A 162 2.71 10.02 -11.48
CA ARG A 162 2.78 10.94 -12.61
C ARG A 162 2.64 10.17 -13.91
N PRO A 163 1.92 10.67 -14.91
CA PRO A 163 2.02 10.13 -16.26
C PRO A 163 3.47 10.21 -16.73
N LEU A 164 3.96 9.16 -17.37
CA LEU A 164 5.23 9.16 -18.08
C LEU A 164 5.21 10.30 -19.11
N ALA A 165 6.20 11.19 -19.04
CA ALA A 165 6.34 12.28 -19.99
C ALA A 165 6.62 11.72 -21.39
N GLY A 166 5.56 11.50 -22.18
CA GLY A 166 5.73 10.88 -23.51
C GLY A 166 4.51 10.29 -24.20
N THR A 167 3.28 10.72 -23.91
CA THR A 167 2.16 10.43 -24.82
C THR A 167 1.30 11.67 -25.09
N LEU A 168 1.93 12.66 -25.72
CA LEU A 168 1.19 13.56 -26.59
C LEU A 168 0.66 12.74 -27.78
N ARG A 169 -0.62 12.37 -27.74
CA ARG A 169 -1.40 12.26 -28.96
C ARG A 169 -2.63 13.14 -28.78
N SER A 170 -2.62 14.23 -29.54
CA SER A 170 -3.78 15.10 -29.78
C SER A 170 -5.03 14.26 -30.05
N PHE A 171 -6.12 14.63 -29.37
CA PHE A 171 -7.46 14.52 -29.90
C PHE A 171 -7.99 15.93 -30.12
#